data_AF-A0A948L0M7-F1
#
_entry.id   AF-A0A948L0M7-F1
#
_cell.length_a   1.000
_cell.length_b   1.000
_cell.length_c   1.000
_cell.angle_alpha   90.00
_cell.angle_beta   90.00
_cell.angle_gamma   90.00
#
_symmetry.space_group_name_H-M   'P 1'
#
loop_
_entity.id
_entity.type
_entity.pdbx_description
1 polymer ?
#
loop_
_entity_poly.entity_id
_entity_poly.type
_entity_poly.pdbx_seq_one_letter_code
_entity_poly.pdbx_strand_id
1 'polypeptide(L)'
;MAGADEGADADAVAFAAERLATINKFYSVYCDLVLTNAQGRVVASANPAHARALMGIDLSREAWFRAARNTTSGDDYAVGDVMESAHHDRQDVLVYSTAVRTNGRANGQVLGTLGVYFDWQNQGQSIVETEAALPPKIAERTEVMLLDGKGKVIASTRPASRFTTFDLRHEDRQRGSYYDGQGNIIAFARTLGYQEYDGLGWWGVVMQRTEQDDSIRQALGITSR
;
A
#
# COMPACT_ATOMS: atom_id res chain seq x y z
N MET A 1 18.80 40.97 -8.57
CA MET A 1 19.20 40.04 -7.49
C MET A 1 18.29 38.80 -7.39
N ALA A 2 17.05 38.81 -7.90
CA ALA A 2 16.13 37.65 -7.85
C ALA A 2 16.53 36.44 -8.74
N GLY A 3 17.15 36.68 -9.91
CA GLY A 3 17.44 35.60 -10.87
C GLY A 3 18.63 34.68 -10.54
N ALA A 4 19.47 35.02 -9.55
CA ALA A 4 20.57 34.15 -9.13
C ALA A 4 20.14 33.12 -8.08
N ASP A 5 19.14 33.49 -7.26
CA ASP A 5 18.56 32.63 -6.21
C ASP A 5 17.63 31.58 -6.83
N GLU A 6 16.82 31.97 -7.83
CA GLU A 6 15.95 31.05 -8.59
C GLU A 6 16.76 30.00 -9.38
N GLY A 7 17.96 30.35 -9.87
CA GLY A 7 18.86 29.42 -10.56
C GLY A 7 19.50 28.40 -9.61
N ALA A 8 19.93 28.85 -8.42
CA ALA A 8 20.50 27.96 -7.40
C ALA A 8 19.47 26.98 -6.83
N ASP A 9 18.22 27.43 -6.64
CA ASP A 9 17.12 26.57 -6.22
C ASP A 9 16.75 25.53 -7.29
N ALA A 10 16.77 25.90 -8.57
CA ALA A 10 16.53 24.98 -9.68
C ALA A 10 17.61 23.88 -9.76
N ASP A 11 18.89 24.24 -9.59
CA ASP A 11 20.00 23.28 -9.57
C ASP A 11 19.91 22.34 -8.37
N ALA A 12 19.54 22.85 -7.19
CA ALA A 12 19.34 22.04 -5.99
C ALA A 12 18.19 21.04 -6.15
N VAL A 13 17.07 21.47 -6.75
CA VAL A 13 15.92 20.61 -7.06
C VAL A 13 16.28 19.54 -8.08
N ALA A 14 17.01 19.91 -9.15
CA ALA A 14 17.47 18.96 -10.16
C ALA A 14 18.40 17.90 -9.55
N PHE A 15 19.34 18.32 -8.70
CA PHE A 15 20.22 17.41 -7.97
C PHE A 15 19.43 16.49 -7.05
N ALA A 16 18.45 17.01 -6.30
CA ALA A 16 17.59 16.19 -5.45
C ALA A 16 16.83 15.14 -6.27
N ALA A 17 16.26 15.50 -7.42
CA ALA A 17 15.57 14.58 -8.32
C ALA A 17 16.50 13.45 -8.81
N GLU A 18 17.74 13.77 -9.19
CA GLU A 18 18.75 12.77 -9.61
C GLU A 18 19.08 11.78 -8.49
N ARG A 19 19.25 12.29 -7.26
CA ARG A 19 19.52 11.45 -6.08
C ARG A 19 18.34 10.52 -5.78
N LEU A 20 17.11 11.03 -5.84
CA LEU A 20 15.91 10.23 -5.63
C LEU A 20 15.74 9.16 -6.73
N ALA A 21 15.99 9.51 -7.99
CA ALA A 21 15.98 8.55 -9.10
C ALA A 21 17.03 7.44 -8.93
N THR A 22 18.22 7.79 -8.43
CA THR A 22 19.26 6.80 -8.09
C THR A 22 18.78 5.84 -7.00
N ILE A 23 18.14 6.35 -5.95
CA ILE A 23 17.59 5.51 -4.88
C ILE A 23 16.49 4.59 -5.43
N ASN A 24 15.52 5.17 -6.16
CA ASN A 24 14.40 4.43 -6.73
C ASN A 24 14.86 3.26 -7.61
N LYS A 25 15.89 3.48 -8.44
CA LYS A 25 16.49 2.44 -9.31
C LYS A 25 16.93 1.17 -8.56
N PHE A 26 17.39 1.29 -7.31
CA PHE A 26 17.86 0.14 -6.53
C PHE A 26 16.77 -0.47 -5.62
N TYR A 27 15.62 0.19 -5.47
CA TYR A 27 14.49 -0.27 -4.68
C TYR A 27 13.25 -0.38 -5.57
N SER A 28 13.22 -1.42 -6.41
CA SER A 28 12.19 -1.63 -7.43
C SER A 28 10.77 -1.87 -6.90
N VAL A 29 10.59 -1.94 -5.58
CA VAL A 29 9.28 -2.05 -4.94
C VAL A 29 8.58 -0.69 -4.78
N TYR A 30 9.25 0.41 -5.12
CA TYR A 30 8.68 1.76 -5.08
C TYR A 30 8.34 2.26 -6.48
N CYS A 31 7.09 2.67 -6.68
CA CYS A 31 6.65 3.31 -7.93
C CYS A 31 7.29 4.69 -8.11
N ASP A 32 7.44 5.46 -7.02
CA ASP A 32 8.01 6.81 -7.07
C ASP A 32 8.48 7.30 -5.69
N LEU A 33 9.39 8.28 -5.69
CA LEU A 33 9.74 9.08 -4.53
C LEU A 33 9.45 10.55 -4.88
N VAL A 34 8.47 11.14 -4.20
CA VAL A 34 7.95 12.48 -4.49
C VAL A 34 8.36 13.46 -3.39
N LEU A 35 9.04 14.53 -3.78
CA LEU A 35 9.46 15.60 -2.91
C LEU A 35 8.52 16.80 -3.07
N THR A 36 8.06 17.35 -1.94
CA THR A 36 7.28 18.59 -1.91
C THR A 36 7.98 19.69 -1.14
N ASN A 37 7.62 20.94 -1.43
CA ASN A 37 7.98 22.07 -0.58
C ASN A 37 7.11 22.13 0.69
N ALA A 38 7.36 23.09 1.58
CA ALA A 38 6.61 23.24 2.83
C ALA A 38 5.10 23.46 2.65
N GLN A 39 4.65 23.89 1.47
CA GLN A 39 3.26 24.12 1.11
C GLN A 39 2.62 22.92 0.41
N GLY A 40 3.34 21.81 0.20
CA GLY A 40 2.83 20.60 -0.42
C GLY A 40 2.87 20.61 -1.95
N ARG A 41 3.50 21.60 -2.59
CA ARG A 41 3.72 21.57 -4.04
C ARG A 41 4.87 20.64 -4.38
N VAL A 42 4.65 19.74 -5.34
CA VAL A 42 5.70 18.84 -5.83
C VAL A 42 6.82 19.64 -6.50
N VAL A 43 8.05 19.39 -6.05
CA VAL A 43 9.27 20.00 -6.60
C VAL A 43 10.17 18.96 -7.28
N ALA A 44 10.05 17.67 -6.93
CA ALA A 44 10.77 16.61 -7.63
C ALA A 44 10.02 15.28 -7.52
N SER A 45 10.25 14.39 -8.50
CA SER A 45 9.81 13.00 -8.52
C SER A 45 10.93 12.15 -9.11
N ALA A 46 11.11 10.94 -8.58
CA ALA A 46 12.17 10.02 -8.96
C ALA A 46 11.85 9.24 -10.25
N ASN A 47 10.57 9.02 -10.51
CA ASN A 47 10.11 8.24 -11.65
C ASN A 47 9.88 9.16 -12.87
N PRO A 48 10.70 9.04 -13.93
CA PRO A 48 10.57 9.90 -15.11
C PRO A 48 9.23 9.74 -15.84
N ALA A 49 8.52 8.61 -15.65
CA ALA A 49 7.19 8.40 -16.23
C ALA A 49 6.14 9.34 -15.62
N HIS A 50 6.28 9.71 -14.34
CA HIS A 50 5.31 10.53 -13.61
C HIS A 50 5.81 11.95 -13.34
N ALA A 51 7.13 12.17 -13.30
CA ALA A 51 7.75 13.42 -12.88
C ALA A 51 7.15 14.64 -13.56
N ARG A 52 7.05 14.65 -14.89
CA ARG A 52 6.51 15.81 -15.64
C ARG A 52 5.06 16.12 -15.28
N ALA A 53 4.22 15.11 -15.07
CA ALA A 53 2.82 15.29 -14.72
C ALA A 53 2.63 15.74 -13.26
N LEU A 54 3.53 15.29 -12.37
CA LEU A 54 3.51 15.60 -10.95
C LEU A 54 4.00 17.01 -10.61
N MET A 55 4.93 17.56 -11.38
CA MET A 55 5.55 18.86 -11.07
C MET A 55 4.52 19.96 -10.78
N GLY A 56 4.64 20.59 -9.61
CA GLY A 56 3.79 21.70 -9.17
C GLY A 56 2.40 21.31 -8.65
N ILE A 57 2.00 20.04 -8.75
CA ILE A 57 0.75 19.53 -8.16
C ILE A 57 0.75 19.82 -6.65
N ASP A 58 -0.40 20.27 -6.15
CA ASP A 58 -0.62 20.54 -4.74
C ASP A 58 -1.11 19.27 -4.02
N LEU A 59 -0.25 18.70 -3.18
CA LEU A 59 -0.52 17.53 -2.35
C LEU A 59 -0.76 17.91 -0.87
N SER A 60 -0.95 19.19 -0.55
CA SER A 60 -1.14 19.68 0.83
C SER A 60 -2.35 19.06 1.56
N ARG A 61 -3.30 18.53 0.78
CA ARG A 61 -4.52 17.88 1.28
C ARG A 61 -4.36 16.39 1.48
N GLU A 62 -3.31 15.78 0.95
CA GLU A 62 -3.04 14.37 1.12
C GLU A 62 -2.75 14.04 2.59
N ALA A 63 -3.28 12.91 3.06
CA ALA A 63 -3.12 12.48 4.44
C ALA A 63 -1.64 12.26 4.79
N TRP A 64 -0.87 11.65 3.88
CA TRP A 64 0.55 11.39 4.06
C TRP A 64 1.36 12.68 4.17
N PHE A 65 1.03 13.72 3.38
CA PHE A 65 1.73 15.01 3.45
C PHE A 65 1.55 15.65 4.83
N ARG A 66 0.31 15.69 5.32
CA ARG A 66 -0.02 16.26 6.64
C ARG A 66 0.65 15.47 7.77
N ALA A 67 0.67 14.14 7.67
CA ALA A 67 1.35 13.29 8.64
C ALA A 67 2.87 13.54 8.64
N ALA A 68 3.50 13.57 7.47
CA ALA A 68 4.92 13.89 7.32
C ALA A 68 5.28 15.26 7.92
N ARG A 69 4.48 16.30 7.64
CA ARG A 69 4.66 17.65 8.21
C ARG A 69 4.60 17.70 9.73
N ASN A 70 3.89 16.76 10.35
CA ASN A 70 3.70 16.69 11.81
C ASN A 70 4.73 15.80 12.51
N THR A 71 5.63 15.14 11.79
CA THR A 71 6.76 14.42 12.39
C THR A 71 7.62 15.38 13.22
N THR A 72 8.24 14.90 14.30
CA THR A 72 8.97 15.76 15.26
C THR A 72 10.48 15.68 15.09
N SER A 73 11.00 14.50 14.76
CA SER A 73 12.40 14.21 14.43
C SER A 73 12.55 13.89 12.93
N GLY A 74 13.80 13.76 12.46
CA GLY A 74 14.15 13.17 11.17
C GLY A 74 14.24 11.64 11.21
N ASP A 75 14.22 11.06 12.40
CA ASP A 75 14.11 9.60 12.60
C ASP A 75 12.64 9.13 12.56
N ASP A 76 11.70 10.07 12.64
CA ASP A 76 10.27 9.81 12.59
C ASP A 76 9.79 9.65 11.14
N TYR A 77 8.82 8.79 10.92
CA TYR A 77 8.08 8.67 9.68
C TYR A 77 6.62 8.31 9.96
N ALA A 78 5.77 8.51 8.95
CA ALA A 78 4.38 8.11 8.96
C ALA A 78 4.10 7.15 7.80
N VAL A 79 3.18 6.22 8.01
CA VAL A 79 2.69 5.29 6.99
C VAL A 79 1.21 5.56 6.75
N GLY A 80 0.83 5.72 5.49
CA GLY A 80 -0.55 5.95 5.08
C GLY A 80 -1.41 4.67 5.07
N ASP A 81 -2.68 4.83 4.69
CA ASP A 81 -3.53 3.70 4.29
C ASP A 81 -3.21 3.32 2.83
N VAL A 82 -3.52 2.07 2.44
CA VAL A 82 -3.53 1.69 1.02
C VAL A 82 -4.62 2.47 0.29
N MET A 83 -4.25 3.10 -0.82
CA MET A 83 -5.16 3.91 -1.62
C MET A 83 -4.81 3.85 -3.11
N GLU A 84 -5.79 4.16 -3.94
CA GLU A 84 -5.54 4.38 -5.36
C GLU A 84 -4.89 5.77 -5.57
N SER A 85 -3.79 5.82 -6.32
CA SER A 85 -3.12 7.08 -6.63
C SER A 85 -3.56 7.65 -7.98
N ALA A 86 -4.24 8.80 -7.95
CA ALA A 86 -4.60 9.54 -9.15
C ALA A 86 -3.39 10.02 -9.99
N HIS A 87 -2.18 10.00 -9.41
CA HIS A 87 -0.95 10.51 -10.04
C HIS A 87 0.02 9.43 -10.52
N HIS A 88 -0.30 8.16 -10.28
CA HIS A 88 0.54 7.01 -10.61
C HIS A 88 -0.31 5.96 -11.34
N ASP A 89 -0.89 6.35 -12.48
CA ASP A 89 -1.73 5.50 -13.34
C ASP A 89 -2.89 4.78 -12.64
N ARG A 90 -3.43 5.39 -11.57
CA ARG A 90 -4.47 4.79 -10.72
C ARG A 90 -4.04 3.45 -10.10
N GLN A 91 -2.75 3.26 -9.87
CA GLN A 91 -2.24 2.13 -9.13
C GLN A 91 -2.55 2.24 -7.64
N ASP A 92 -2.71 1.09 -6.99
CA ASP A 92 -2.74 1.02 -5.52
C ASP A 92 -1.35 1.25 -4.94
N VAL A 93 -1.30 2.18 -3.99
CA VAL A 93 -0.06 2.57 -3.33
C VAL A 93 -0.21 2.57 -1.82
N LEU A 94 0.89 2.32 -1.15
CA LEU A 94 1.08 2.61 0.27
C LEU A 94 2.17 3.67 0.39
N VAL A 95 1.88 4.80 1.03
CA VAL A 95 2.85 5.91 1.10
C VAL A 95 3.53 5.95 2.46
N TYR A 96 4.84 5.75 2.47
CA TYR A 96 5.71 6.08 3.61
C TYR A 96 6.13 7.53 3.47
N SER A 97 6.18 8.28 4.56
CA SER A 97 6.41 9.72 4.46
C SER A 97 7.10 10.32 5.66
N THR A 98 7.91 11.35 5.43
CA THR A 98 8.60 12.09 6.49
C THR A 98 8.88 13.54 6.09
N ALA A 99 9.12 14.39 7.08
CA ALA A 99 9.56 15.77 6.88
C ALA A 99 11.00 15.81 6.36
N VAL A 100 11.24 16.61 5.32
CA VAL A 100 12.61 16.96 4.90
C VAL A 100 13.04 18.19 5.68
N ARG A 101 14.20 18.10 6.35
CA ARG A 101 14.67 19.11 7.31
C ARG A 101 15.98 19.75 6.88
N THR A 102 16.16 21.02 7.27
CA THR A 102 17.35 21.80 6.94
C THR A 102 18.63 21.08 7.33
N ASN A 103 19.62 21.06 6.42
CA ASN A 103 20.92 20.43 6.58
C ASN A 103 20.87 18.92 6.92
N GLY A 104 19.77 18.24 6.63
CA GLY A 104 19.58 16.83 6.99
C GLY A 104 19.62 16.57 8.51
N ARG A 105 19.40 17.60 9.33
CA ARG A 105 19.43 17.47 10.80
C ARG A 105 18.09 16.94 11.29
N ALA A 106 18.12 15.95 12.18
CA ALA A 106 16.93 15.35 12.79
C ALA A 106 15.98 16.40 13.41
N ASN A 107 16.54 17.42 14.08
CA ASN A 107 15.75 18.49 14.72
C ASN A 107 15.73 19.79 13.90
N GLY A 108 16.09 19.72 12.61
CA GLY A 108 16.10 20.88 11.72
C GLY A 108 14.69 21.40 11.43
N GLN A 109 14.62 22.65 10.97
CA GLN A 109 13.37 23.22 10.47
C GLN A 109 12.88 22.42 9.24
N VAL A 110 11.57 22.24 9.13
CA VAL A 110 10.98 21.49 8.02
C VAL A 110 10.94 22.33 6.75
N LEU A 111 11.65 21.90 5.71
CA LEU A 111 11.70 22.49 4.38
C LEU A 111 10.56 22.01 3.47
N GLY A 112 10.10 20.77 3.70
CA GLY A 112 9.17 20.08 2.81
C GLY A 112 8.89 18.67 3.30
N THR A 113 8.40 17.80 2.42
CA THR A 113 8.14 16.40 2.75
C THR A 113 8.60 15.47 1.63
N LEU A 114 8.99 14.26 2.01
CA LEU A 114 9.23 13.16 1.10
C LEU A 114 8.11 12.13 1.26
N GLY A 115 7.46 11.78 0.15
CA GLY A 115 6.54 10.64 0.05
C GLY A 115 7.18 9.53 -0.78
N VAL A 116 7.24 8.32 -0.25
CA VAL A 116 7.77 7.13 -0.90
C VAL A 116 6.58 6.22 -1.23
N TYR A 117 6.26 6.12 -2.51
CA TYR A 117 5.10 5.39 -3.02
C TYR A 117 5.49 3.93 -3.23
N PHE A 118 5.07 3.05 -2.32
CA PHE A 118 5.22 1.60 -2.44
C PHE A 118 4.17 1.04 -3.39
N ASP A 119 4.61 0.16 -4.29
CA ASP A 119 3.78 -0.53 -5.29
C ASP A 119 2.88 -1.58 -4.63
N TRP A 120 1.86 -1.10 -3.92
CA TRP A 120 0.98 -2.00 -3.19
C TRP A 120 0.20 -2.90 -4.16
N GLN A 121 -0.16 -2.41 -5.34
CA GLN A 121 -0.90 -3.19 -6.32
C GLN A 121 -0.19 -4.50 -6.66
N ASN A 122 1.06 -4.43 -7.12
CA ASN A 122 1.77 -5.65 -7.55
C ASN A 122 2.24 -6.48 -6.34
N GLN A 123 2.71 -5.83 -5.27
CA GLN A 123 3.21 -6.54 -4.09
C GLN A 123 2.06 -7.25 -3.34
N GLY A 124 0.94 -6.57 -3.14
CA GLY A 124 -0.26 -7.13 -2.53
C GLY A 124 -0.87 -8.26 -3.36
N GLN A 125 -0.93 -8.10 -4.69
CA GLN A 125 -1.42 -9.15 -5.60
C GLN A 125 -0.54 -10.40 -5.53
N SER A 126 0.79 -10.23 -5.59
CA SER A 126 1.71 -11.35 -5.47
C SER A 126 1.47 -12.14 -4.18
N ILE A 127 1.32 -11.45 -3.04
CA ILE A 127 1.10 -12.12 -1.75
C ILE A 127 -0.14 -13.02 -1.77
N VAL A 128 -1.29 -12.49 -2.22
CA VAL A 128 -2.55 -13.26 -2.20
C VAL A 128 -2.56 -14.41 -3.21
N GLU A 129 -1.76 -14.33 -4.27
CA GLU A 129 -1.65 -15.37 -5.29
C GLU A 129 -0.64 -16.47 -4.93
N THR A 130 0.49 -16.12 -4.29
CA THR A 130 1.61 -17.05 -4.09
C THR A 130 1.68 -17.67 -2.71
N GLU A 131 1.42 -16.90 -1.65
CA GLU A 131 1.72 -17.34 -0.27
C GLU A 131 0.77 -18.44 0.23
N ALA A 132 -0.49 -18.43 -0.22
CA ALA A 132 -1.44 -19.47 0.16
C ALA A 132 -1.17 -20.82 -0.53
N ALA A 133 -0.40 -20.82 -1.64
CA ALA A 133 0.02 -22.01 -2.39
C ALA A 133 -1.10 -23.05 -2.64
N LEU A 134 -2.31 -22.58 -2.96
CA LEU A 134 -3.48 -23.44 -3.08
C LEU A 134 -3.44 -24.28 -4.37
N PRO A 135 -3.77 -25.59 -4.31
CA PRO A 135 -3.96 -26.39 -5.52
C PRO A 135 -5.07 -25.80 -6.42
N PRO A 136 -5.01 -25.90 -7.76
CA PRO A 136 -5.95 -25.23 -8.66
C PRO A 136 -7.43 -25.44 -8.34
N LYS A 137 -7.83 -26.71 -8.07
CA LYS A 137 -9.22 -27.05 -7.70
C LYS A 137 -9.70 -26.41 -6.39
N ILE A 138 -8.77 -26.09 -5.50
CA ILE A 138 -9.05 -25.40 -4.25
C ILE A 138 -9.07 -23.89 -4.48
N ALA A 139 -8.19 -23.36 -5.32
CA ALA A 139 -8.17 -21.94 -5.68
C ALA A 139 -9.50 -21.49 -6.33
N GLU A 140 -10.12 -22.29 -7.20
CA GLU A 140 -11.39 -21.95 -7.88
C GLU A 140 -12.56 -21.61 -6.92
N ARG A 141 -12.54 -22.22 -5.74
CA ARG A 141 -13.56 -22.06 -4.69
C ARG A 141 -13.09 -21.17 -3.53
N THR A 142 -11.85 -20.68 -3.59
CA THR A 142 -11.23 -19.94 -2.50
C THR A 142 -10.93 -18.51 -2.93
N GLU A 143 -11.15 -17.57 -2.04
CA GLU A 143 -10.67 -16.20 -2.15
C GLU A 143 -9.68 -15.94 -1.03
N VAL A 144 -8.52 -15.40 -1.39
CA VAL A 144 -7.48 -14.99 -0.44
C VAL A 144 -7.48 -13.47 -0.44
N MET A 145 -7.55 -12.87 0.74
CA MET A 145 -7.62 -11.42 0.93
C MET A 145 -6.59 -10.95 1.95
N LEU A 146 -6.12 -9.73 1.76
CA LEU A 146 -5.51 -8.91 2.79
C LEU A 146 -6.49 -7.81 3.17
N LEU A 147 -6.71 -7.63 4.47
CA LEU A 147 -7.55 -6.57 5.01
C LEU A 147 -6.69 -5.56 5.78
N ASP A 148 -7.04 -4.27 5.70
CA ASP A 148 -6.49 -3.28 6.61
C ASP A 148 -7.04 -3.46 8.05
N GLY A 149 -6.52 -2.66 9.00
CA GLY A 149 -6.98 -2.71 10.39
C GLY A 149 -8.44 -2.30 10.61
N LYS A 150 -9.12 -1.79 9.57
CA LYS A 150 -10.53 -1.37 9.58
C LYS A 150 -11.42 -2.34 8.78
N GLY A 151 -10.88 -3.46 8.30
CA GLY A 151 -11.60 -4.48 7.53
C GLY A 151 -11.75 -4.16 6.04
N LYS A 152 -11.08 -3.14 5.51
CA LYS A 152 -11.09 -2.86 4.07
C LYS A 152 -10.20 -3.87 3.34
N VAL A 153 -10.70 -4.44 2.26
CA VAL A 153 -9.90 -5.32 1.38
C VAL A 153 -8.86 -4.48 0.63
N ILE A 154 -7.60 -4.71 0.95
CA ILE A 154 -6.45 -4.02 0.33
C ILE A 154 -5.73 -4.88 -0.71
N ALA A 155 -5.92 -6.20 -0.70
CA ALA A 155 -5.56 -7.08 -1.82
C ALA A 155 -6.50 -8.29 -1.84
N SER A 156 -6.80 -8.84 -3.02
CA SER A 156 -7.61 -10.05 -3.15
C SER A 156 -7.34 -10.80 -4.45
N THR A 157 -7.45 -12.13 -4.42
CA THR A 157 -7.49 -12.95 -5.65
C THR A 157 -8.76 -12.72 -6.49
N ARG A 158 -9.75 -11.99 -5.96
CA ARG A 158 -10.92 -11.49 -6.71
C ARG A 158 -10.87 -9.97 -6.83
N PRO A 159 -10.63 -9.42 -8.05
CA PRO A 159 -10.55 -7.97 -8.25
C PRO A 159 -11.79 -7.18 -7.81
N ALA A 160 -12.97 -7.79 -7.87
CA ALA A 160 -14.22 -7.17 -7.45
C ALA A 160 -14.28 -6.84 -5.95
N SER A 161 -13.46 -7.50 -5.13
CA SER A 161 -13.42 -7.28 -3.68
C SER A 161 -12.55 -6.09 -3.31
N ARG A 162 -11.70 -5.58 -4.21
CA ARG A 162 -10.79 -4.46 -3.95
C ARG A 162 -11.54 -3.25 -3.37
N PHE A 163 -11.06 -2.77 -2.22
CA PHE A 163 -11.63 -1.64 -1.46
C PHE A 163 -13.08 -1.79 -0.98
N THR A 164 -13.63 -3.00 -1.03
CA THR A 164 -14.85 -3.35 -0.27
C THR A 164 -14.50 -3.55 1.21
N THR A 165 -15.53 -3.61 2.05
CA THR A 165 -15.36 -3.94 3.49
C THR A 165 -15.72 -5.40 3.71
N PHE A 166 -14.87 -6.12 4.43
CA PHE A 166 -15.11 -7.48 4.87
C PHE A 166 -15.38 -7.51 6.38
N ASP A 167 -16.57 -7.96 6.78
CA ASP A 167 -16.95 -8.07 8.20
C ASP A 167 -16.32 -9.31 8.84
N LEU A 168 -15.06 -9.18 9.26
CA LEU A 168 -14.30 -10.26 9.86
C LEU A 168 -14.70 -10.50 11.32
N ARG A 169 -15.29 -11.67 11.59
CA ARG A 169 -15.63 -12.10 12.96
C ARG A 169 -14.44 -12.78 13.63
N HIS A 170 -13.54 -11.98 14.20
CA HIS A 170 -12.34 -12.51 14.86
C HIS A 170 -12.50 -12.78 16.36
N GLU A 171 -13.51 -12.22 17.04
CA GLU A 171 -13.80 -12.46 18.47
C GLU A 171 -12.55 -12.31 19.36
N ASP A 172 -11.81 -11.21 19.17
CA ASP A 172 -10.52 -10.90 19.82
C ASP A 172 -9.38 -11.91 19.62
N ARG A 173 -9.58 -12.95 18.81
CA ARG A 173 -8.55 -13.92 18.46
C ARG A 173 -7.61 -13.36 17.40
N GLN A 174 -6.30 -13.62 17.54
CA GLN A 174 -5.30 -13.22 16.55
C GLN A 174 -5.28 -14.14 15.32
N ARG A 175 -5.87 -15.34 15.41
CA ARG A 175 -6.08 -16.27 14.30
C ARG A 175 -7.21 -17.23 14.62
N GLY A 176 -7.85 -17.78 13.59
CA GLY A 176 -8.91 -18.75 13.78
C GLY A 176 -9.65 -19.06 12.48
N SER A 177 -10.75 -19.79 12.62
CA SER A 177 -11.68 -20.01 11.53
C SER A 177 -13.12 -20.13 12.04
N TYR A 178 -14.06 -19.87 11.14
CA TYR A 178 -15.50 -20.01 11.40
C TYR A 178 -16.27 -20.33 10.12
N TYR A 179 -17.46 -20.91 10.28
CA TYR A 179 -18.45 -21.01 9.20
C TYR A 179 -19.33 -19.76 9.20
N ASP A 180 -19.51 -19.13 8.03
CA ASP A 180 -20.22 -17.85 7.93
C ASP A 180 -21.76 -17.98 7.87
N GLY A 181 -22.29 -19.20 7.76
CA GLY A 181 -23.72 -19.44 7.60
C GLY A 181 -24.23 -19.32 6.16
N GLN A 182 -23.37 -18.93 5.22
CA GLN A 182 -23.68 -18.70 3.80
C GLN A 182 -23.00 -19.72 2.88
N GLY A 183 -22.43 -20.78 3.44
CA GLY A 183 -21.69 -21.79 2.68
C GLY A 183 -20.21 -21.51 2.55
N ASN A 184 -19.63 -20.64 3.39
CA ASN A 184 -18.18 -20.42 3.40
C ASN A 184 -17.54 -20.79 4.73
N ILE A 185 -16.33 -21.33 4.65
CA ILE A 185 -15.38 -21.39 5.76
C ILE A 185 -14.45 -20.19 5.62
N ILE A 186 -14.37 -19.38 6.66
CA ILE A 186 -13.47 -18.24 6.77
C ILE A 186 -12.34 -18.64 7.71
N ALA A 187 -11.10 -18.54 7.27
CA ALA A 187 -9.91 -18.62 8.11
C ALA A 187 -9.20 -17.26 8.10
N PHE A 188 -8.62 -16.86 9.23
CA PHE A 188 -7.99 -15.55 9.37
C PHE A 188 -6.78 -15.59 10.28
N ALA A 189 -5.86 -14.64 10.08
CA ALA A 189 -4.74 -14.37 10.96
C ALA A 189 -4.36 -12.89 10.90
N ARG A 190 -4.08 -12.28 12.05
CA ARG A 190 -3.54 -10.92 12.15
C ARG A 190 -2.05 -10.94 11.84
N THR A 191 -1.56 -9.87 11.24
CA THR A 191 -0.12 -9.65 11.06
C THR A 191 0.62 -9.74 12.39
N LEU A 192 1.83 -10.32 12.35
CA LEU A 192 2.78 -10.34 13.47
C LEU A 192 3.77 -9.18 13.41
N GLY A 193 3.65 -8.31 12.40
CA GLY A 193 4.70 -7.37 12.04
C GLY A 193 5.85 -8.04 11.29
N TYR A 194 6.89 -7.26 11.02
CA TYR A 194 8.14 -7.72 10.42
C TYR A 194 9.31 -6.91 10.98
N GLN A 195 10.29 -7.60 11.57
CA GLN A 195 11.42 -7.00 12.28
C GLN A 195 10.95 -5.99 13.34
N GLU A 196 11.34 -4.73 13.24
CA GLU A 196 10.99 -3.65 14.17
C GLU A 196 9.67 -2.95 13.80
N TYR A 197 9.01 -3.38 12.72
CA TYR A 197 7.75 -2.82 12.25
C TYR A 197 6.58 -3.71 12.64
N ASP A 198 5.78 -3.28 13.61
CA ASP A 198 4.59 -4.00 14.11
C ASP A 198 3.49 -4.21 13.04
N GLY A 199 3.60 -3.54 11.89
CA GLY A 199 2.59 -3.54 10.85
C GLY A 199 1.41 -2.61 11.16
N LEU A 200 0.45 -2.55 10.23
CA LEU A 200 -0.71 -1.65 10.32
C LEU A 200 -1.96 -2.37 10.88
N GLY A 201 -1.76 -3.44 11.66
CA GLY A 201 -2.84 -4.24 12.22
C GLY A 201 -3.66 -5.01 11.19
N TRP A 202 -3.07 -5.30 10.02
CA TRP A 202 -3.69 -5.99 8.90
C TRP A 202 -4.01 -7.45 9.18
N TRP A 203 -4.90 -8.02 8.38
CA TRP A 203 -5.33 -9.41 8.45
C TRP A 203 -5.14 -10.12 7.12
N GLY A 204 -4.63 -11.36 7.17
CA GLY A 204 -4.81 -12.32 6.10
C GLY A 204 -6.13 -13.08 6.30
N VAL A 205 -6.94 -13.20 5.25
CA VAL A 205 -8.22 -13.91 5.29
C VAL A 205 -8.31 -14.86 4.10
N VAL A 206 -8.73 -16.09 4.35
CA VAL A 206 -9.03 -17.10 3.34
C VAL A 206 -10.50 -17.48 3.47
N MET A 207 -11.29 -17.16 2.45
CA MET A 207 -12.68 -17.57 2.33
C MET A 207 -12.78 -18.72 1.35
N GLN A 208 -13.29 -19.86 1.79
CA GLN A 208 -13.49 -21.03 0.94
C GLN A 208 -14.97 -21.41 0.90
N ARG A 209 -15.53 -21.46 -0.31
CA ARG A 209 -16.88 -22.00 -0.55
C ARG A 209 -16.88 -23.52 -0.29
N THR A 210 -17.78 -23.97 0.58
CA THR A 210 -17.99 -25.40 0.85
C THR A 210 -18.54 -26.10 -0.38
N GLU A 211 -18.12 -27.34 -0.60
CA GLU A 211 -18.74 -28.19 -1.61
C GLU A 211 -20.19 -28.50 -1.24
N GLN A 212 -21.10 -28.34 -2.20
CA GLN A 212 -22.46 -28.85 -2.08
C GLN A 212 -22.48 -30.30 -2.54
N ASP A 213 -23.30 -31.13 -1.89
CA ASP A 213 -23.40 -32.57 -2.16
C ASP A 213 -23.72 -32.84 -3.64
N ASP A 214 -24.56 -32.00 -4.26
CA ASP A 214 -24.89 -32.09 -5.69
C ASP A 214 -23.67 -31.84 -6.59
N SER A 215 -22.78 -30.93 -6.22
CA SER A 215 -21.54 -30.65 -6.95
C SER A 215 -20.56 -31.82 -6.87
N ILE A 216 -20.46 -32.44 -5.69
CA ILE A 216 -19.64 -33.64 -5.46
C ILE A 216 -20.21 -34.80 -6.27
N ARG A 217 -21.53 -35.02 -6.22
CA ARG A 217 -22.23 -36.06 -6.99
C ARG A 217 -22.04 -35.89 -8.49
N GLN A 218 -22.19 -34.67 -8.99
CA GLN A 218 -21.97 -34.37 -10.41
C GLN A 218 -20.51 -34.63 -10.83
N ALA A 219 -19.53 -34.20 -10.03
CA ALA A 219 -18.11 -34.44 -10.30
C ALA A 219 -17.73 -35.93 -10.25
N LEU A 220 -18.43 -36.72 -9.42
CA LEU A 220 -18.25 -38.17 -9.29
C LEU A 220 -19.15 -38.99 -10.23
N GLY A 221 -19.97 -38.35 -11.07
CA GLY A 221 -20.90 -39.05 -11.97
C GLY A 221 -22.04 -39.80 -11.27
N ILE A 222 -22.34 -39.46 -10.02
CA ILE A 222 -23.40 -40.08 -9.22
C ILE A 222 -24.72 -39.37 -9.55
N THR A 223 -25.62 -40.06 -10.26
CA THR A 223 -26.94 -39.52 -10.60
C THR A 223 -27.85 -39.51 -9.36
N SER A 224 -28.54 -38.40 -9.13
CA SER A 224 -29.58 -38.28 -8.10
C SER A 224 -30.66 -39.34 -8.33
N ARG A 225 -30.94 -40.17 -7.32
CA ARG A 225 -32.10 -41.08 -7.31
C ARG A 225 -33.37 -40.32 -7.00
#